data_AF-A0A951DGH8-F1
#
_entry.id   AF-A0A951DGH8-F1
#
_cell.length_a   1.000
_cell.length_b   1.000
_cell.length_c   1.000
_cell.angle_alpha   90.00
_cell.angle_beta   90.00
_cell.angle_gamma   90.00
#
_symmetry.space_group_name_H-M   'P 1'
#
loop_
_entity.id
_entity.type
_entity.pdbx_description
1 polymer ?
#
loop_
_entity_poly.entity_id
_entity_poly.type
_entity_poly.pdbx_seq_one_letter_code
_entity_poly.pdbx_strand_id
1 'polypeptide(L)'
;MRSVDELFCVVVREQDDEARWGAIRELHALGTREVFDRATRLCRSDDVAERIAGADIVGQLNTWSDDALQLLASMLGDAEPLVVEAVVHALGQRQDARTIEALARVAAHDASNVRWAVATALEDLIADERAERVLLMLMRDGDTSVRDRATFAVGSLSDHDTPRIRAALAERLHDADRCVANEAALGLARRRDARAIPYIATAVESADGEIDEAIDEITSPDMLPELLKARDSFGNRQGLGTLISRCRERQ
;
A
#
# COMPACT_ATOMS: atom_id res chain seq x y z
N MET A 1 -22.29 -21.67 -17.07
CA MET A 1 -22.05 -21.35 -15.65
C MET A 1 -21.50 -22.61 -15.01
N ARG A 2 -20.31 -22.53 -14.41
CA ARG A 2 -19.69 -23.68 -13.74
C ARG A 2 -20.51 -24.02 -12.49
N SER A 3 -20.54 -25.28 -12.10
CA SER A 3 -21.12 -25.71 -10.81
C SER A 3 -20.24 -25.24 -9.65
N VAL A 4 -20.80 -25.18 -8.43
CA VAL A 4 -20.02 -24.86 -7.22
C VAL A 4 -18.84 -25.82 -7.05
N ASP A 5 -19.04 -27.12 -7.32
CA ASP A 5 -17.96 -28.12 -7.25
C ASP A 5 -16.82 -27.84 -8.24
N GLU A 6 -17.15 -27.49 -9.48
CA GLU A 6 -16.17 -27.13 -10.50
C GLU A 6 -15.41 -25.85 -10.12
N LEU A 7 -16.11 -24.86 -9.59
CA LEU A 7 -15.51 -23.61 -9.15
C LEU A 7 -14.50 -23.84 -8.02
N PHE A 8 -14.86 -24.59 -6.97
CA PHE A 8 -13.92 -24.92 -5.89
C PHE A 8 -12.73 -25.75 -6.39
N CYS A 9 -12.94 -26.69 -7.31
CA CYS A 9 -11.83 -27.44 -7.92
C CYS A 9 -10.85 -26.51 -8.65
N VAL A 10 -11.37 -25.52 -9.39
CA VAL A 10 -10.56 -24.53 -10.09
C VAL A 10 -9.76 -23.68 -9.10
N VAL A 11 -10.41 -23.15 -8.05
CA VAL A 11 -9.72 -22.27 -7.08
C VAL A 11 -8.54 -22.97 -6.40
N VAL A 12 -8.68 -24.26 -6.08
CA VAL A 12 -7.64 -25.02 -5.35
C VAL A 12 -6.53 -25.55 -6.27
N ARG A 13 -6.86 -25.94 -7.51
CA ARG A 13 -5.94 -26.70 -8.35
C ARG A 13 -5.30 -25.92 -9.49
N GLU A 14 -5.93 -24.84 -9.95
CA GLU A 14 -5.38 -24.08 -11.07
C GLU A 14 -4.24 -23.18 -10.63
N GLN A 15 -3.15 -23.22 -11.40
CA GLN A 15 -2.01 -22.34 -11.23
C GLN A 15 -2.17 -21.01 -11.99
N ASP A 16 -3.10 -20.96 -12.97
CA ASP A 16 -3.40 -19.74 -13.70
C ASP A 16 -4.22 -18.79 -12.82
N ASP A 17 -3.63 -17.67 -12.45
CA ASP A 17 -4.24 -16.71 -11.53
C ASP A 17 -5.55 -16.12 -12.08
N GLU A 18 -5.67 -15.89 -13.39
CA GLU A 18 -6.90 -15.32 -13.95
C GLU A 18 -8.05 -16.34 -13.93
N ALA A 19 -7.79 -17.61 -14.25
CA ALA A 19 -8.77 -18.68 -14.11
C ALA A 19 -9.19 -18.87 -12.64
N ARG A 20 -8.23 -18.83 -11.71
CA ARG A 20 -8.43 -18.94 -10.27
C ARG A 20 -9.30 -17.80 -9.73
N TRP A 21 -8.92 -16.55 -10.00
CA TRP A 21 -9.68 -15.36 -9.59
C TRP A 21 -11.03 -15.26 -10.31
N GLY A 22 -11.12 -15.70 -11.57
CA GLY A 22 -12.39 -15.83 -12.28
C GLY A 22 -13.38 -16.76 -11.56
N ALA A 23 -12.89 -17.89 -11.03
CA ALA A 23 -13.73 -18.79 -10.25
C ALA A 23 -14.12 -18.19 -8.87
N ILE A 24 -13.21 -17.49 -8.20
CA ILE A 24 -13.53 -16.78 -6.95
C ILE A 24 -14.62 -15.72 -7.17
N ARG A 25 -14.56 -14.95 -8.27
CA ARG A 25 -15.59 -13.97 -8.63
C ARG A 25 -16.95 -14.63 -8.89
N GLU A 26 -16.98 -15.79 -9.54
CA GLU A 26 -18.22 -16.56 -9.73
C GLU A 26 -18.77 -17.06 -8.37
N LEU A 27 -17.92 -17.56 -7.47
CA LEU A 27 -18.32 -17.96 -6.11
C LEU A 27 -18.85 -16.79 -5.27
N HIS A 28 -18.22 -15.62 -5.40
CA HIS A 28 -18.67 -14.39 -4.78
C HIS A 28 -20.05 -13.97 -5.29
N ALA A 29 -20.27 -14.01 -6.61
CA ALA A 29 -21.56 -13.67 -7.21
C ALA A 29 -22.69 -14.61 -6.76
N LEU A 30 -22.37 -15.89 -6.46
CA LEU A 30 -23.33 -16.82 -5.87
C LEU A 30 -23.66 -16.45 -4.42
N GLY A 31 -22.64 -16.12 -3.60
CA GLY A 31 -22.82 -15.60 -2.24
C GLY A 31 -23.62 -16.50 -1.28
N THR A 32 -23.70 -17.80 -1.56
CA THR A 32 -24.57 -18.73 -0.82
C THR A 32 -23.93 -19.23 0.47
N ARG A 33 -24.77 -19.72 1.39
CA ARG A 33 -24.30 -20.31 2.66
C ARG A 33 -23.41 -21.54 2.42
N GLU A 34 -23.72 -22.30 1.39
CA GLU A 34 -22.91 -23.44 0.95
C GLU A 34 -21.48 -23.03 0.60
N VAL A 35 -21.32 -21.95 -0.19
CA VAL A 35 -20.00 -21.42 -0.56
C VAL A 35 -19.23 -21.00 0.68
N PHE A 36 -19.88 -20.25 1.59
CA PHE A 36 -19.25 -19.81 2.84
C PHE A 36 -18.81 -20.99 3.73
N ASP A 37 -19.70 -21.96 3.97
CA ASP A 37 -19.41 -23.12 4.82
C ASP A 37 -18.29 -23.99 4.21
N ARG A 38 -18.21 -24.08 2.88
CA ARG A 38 -17.15 -24.83 2.20
C ARG A 38 -15.81 -24.10 2.21
N ALA A 39 -15.77 -22.80 1.93
CA ALA A 39 -14.55 -22.00 2.05
C ALA A 39 -14.01 -22.04 3.49
N THR A 40 -14.90 -21.97 4.47
CA THR A 40 -14.60 -22.11 5.90
C THR A 40 -14.01 -23.48 6.28
N ARG A 41 -14.34 -24.56 5.54
CA ARG A 41 -13.67 -25.86 5.69
C ARG A 41 -12.25 -25.84 5.10
N LEU A 42 -12.07 -25.22 3.94
CA LEU A 42 -10.74 -25.08 3.32
C LEU A 42 -9.77 -24.30 4.22
N CYS A 43 -10.23 -23.23 4.89
CA CYS A 43 -9.44 -22.49 5.88
C CYS A 43 -8.87 -23.34 7.02
N ARG A 44 -9.41 -24.54 7.27
CA ARG A 44 -9.00 -25.47 8.32
C ARG A 44 -8.32 -26.74 7.77
N SER A 45 -7.97 -26.75 6.49
CA SER A 45 -7.29 -27.89 5.87
C SER A 45 -5.84 -27.99 6.31
N ASP A 46 -5.30 -29.21 6.28
CA ASP A 46 -3.87 -29.45 6.45
C ASP A 46 -3.07 -28.96 5.22
N ASP A 47 -3.72 -28.87 4.06
CA ASP A 47 -3.11 -28.40 2.81
C ASP A 47 -3.02 -26.87 2.76
N VAL A 48 -1.83 -26.36 2.42
CA VAL A 48 -1.54 -24.91 2.35
C VAL A 48 -2.36 -24.23 1.25
N ALA A 49 -2.45 -24.83 0.06
CA ALA A 49 -3.17 -24.24 -1.07
C ALA A 49 -4.67 -24.17 -0.79
N GLU A 50 -5.23 -25.18 -0.11
CA GLU A 50 -6.60 -25.14 0.37
C GLU A 50 -6.81 -24.01 1.39
N ARG A 51 -5.92 -23.81 2.37
CA ARG A 51 -6.08 -22.69 3.33
C ARG A 51 -6.05 -21.33 2.65
N ILE A 52 -5.15 -21.13 1.68
CA ILE A 52 -5.07 -19.91 0.85
C ILE A 52 -6.38 -19.73 0.08
N ALA A 53 -6.85 -20.75 -0.64
CA ALA A 53 -8.10 -20.73 -1.38
C ALA A 53 -9.31 -20.39 -0.48
N GLY A 54 -9.34 -20.96 0.73
CA GLY A 54 -10.36 -20.66 1.73
C GLY A 54 -10.35 -19.18 2.13
N ALA A 55 -9.17 -18.63 2.44
CA ALA A 55 -9.02 -17.22 2.82
C ALA A 55 -9.43 -16.27 1.67
N ASP A 56 -8.99 -16.54 0.44
CA ASP A 56 -9.31 -15.73 -0.73
C ASP A 56 -10.83 -15.71 -1.02
N ILE A 57 -11.49 -16.88 -0.95
CA ILE A 57 -12.94 -16.95 -1.13
C ILE A 57 -13.66 -16.21 0.00
N VAL A 58 -13.29 -16.44 1.26
CA VAL A 58 -13.92 -15.78 2.42
C VAL A 58 -13.73 -14.26 2.38
N GLY A 59 -12.56 -13.78 1.97
CA GLY A 59 -12.25 -12.35 1.84
C GLY A 59 -13.18 -11.63 0.87
N GLN A 60 -13.51 -12.27 -0.25
CA GLN A 60 -14.39 -11.73 -1.29
C GLN A 60 -15.87 -11.78 -0.93
N LEU A 61 -16.29 -12.63 0.02
CA LEU A 61 -17.70 -12.71 0.42
C LEU A 61 -18.12 -11.48 1.24
N ASN A 62 -19.15 -10.79 0.77
CA ASN A 62 -19.75 -9.65 1.47
C ASN A 62 -20.75 -10.05 2.58
N THR A 63 -21.13 -11.33 2.61
CA THR A 63 -22.06 -11.92 3.58
C THR A 63 -21.31 -12.50 4.78
N TRP A 64 -22.01 -12.68 5.92
CA TRP A 64 -21.43 -13.18 7.18
C TRP A 64 -20.17 -12.42 7.63
N SER A 65 -20.17 -11.09 7.47
CA SER A 65 -19.01 -10.23 7.69
C SER A 65 -18.31 -10.49 9.03
N ASP A 66 -19.06 -10.59 10.14
CA ASP A 66 -18.47 -10.79 11.46
C ASP A 66 -17.81 -12.18 11.59
N ASP A 67 -18.48 -13.25 11.11
CA ASP A 67 -17.94 -14.61 11.11
C ASP A 67 -16.70 -14.71 10.21
N ALA A 68 -16.74 -14.09 9.04
CA ALA A 68 -15.64 -14.02 8.08
C ALA A 68 -14.43 -13.31 8.67
N LEU A 69 -14.64 -12.14 9.29
CA LEU A 69 -13.59 -11.38 9.95
C LEU A 69 -12.98 -12.14 11.12
N GLN A 70 -13.80 -12.80 11.94
CA GLN A 70 -13.31 -13.61 13.05
C GLN A 70 -12.48 -14.81 12.56
N LEU A 71 -12.94 -15.49 11.51
CA LEU A 71 -12.23 -16.60 10.89
C LEU A 71 -10.89 -16.15 10.32
N LEU A 72 -10.87 -15.13 9.46
CA LEU A 72 -9.65 -14.61 8.85
C LEU A 72 -8.67 -14.12 9.92
N ALA A 73 -9.14 -13.36 10.92
CA ALA A 73 -8.27 -12.87 12.00
C ALA A 73 -7.64 -14.02 12.80
N SER A 74 -8.30 -15.18 12.91
CA SER A 74 -7.71 -16.36 13.56
C SER A 74 -6.60 -17.03 12.74
N MET A 75 -6.63 -16.89 11.41
CA MET A 75 -5.63 -17.45 10.49
C MET A 75 -4.35 -16.60 10.40
N LEU A 76 -4.31 -15.40 10.98
CA LEU A 76 -3.09 -14.58 11.04
C LEU A 76 -1.95 -15.21 11.88
N GLY A 77 -2.25 -16.29 12.61
CA GLY A 77 -1.25 -17.11 13.32
C GLY A 77 -0.89 -18.40 12.60
N ASP A 78 -1.21 -18.55 11.30
CA ASP A 78 -0.80 -19.72 10.52
C ASP A 78 0.73 -19.84 10.48
N ALA A 79 1.22 -21.07 10.43
CA ALA A 79 2.66 -21.34 10.38
C ALA A 79 3.27 -21.03 9.01
N GLU A 80 2.46 -21.02 7.95
CA GLU A 80 2.90 -20.78 6.58
C GLU A 80 2.73 -19.30 6.20
N PRO A 81 3.82 -18.54 5.92
CA PRO A 81 3.74 -17.13 5.58
C PRO A 81 2.84 -16.81 4.38
N LEU A 82 2.75 -17.71 3.40
CA LEU A 82 1.86 -17.53 2.23
C LEU A 82 0.37 -17.55 2.62
N VAL A 83 0.00 -18.32 3.65
CA VAL A 83 -1.37 -18.29 4.18
C VAL A 83 -1.63 -16.97 4.89
N VAL A 84 -0.67 -16.49 5.71
CA VAL A 84 -0.80 -15.21 6.41
C VAL A 84 -0.91 -14.05 5.43
N GLU A 85 -0.11 -14.04 4.36
CA GLU A 85 -0.20 -13.07 3.26
C GLU A 85 -1.58 -13.05 2.62
N ALA A 86 -2.12 -14.21 2.23
CA ALA A 86 -3.46 -14.33 1.65
C ALA A 86 -4.54 -13.80 2.59
N VAL A 87 -4.43 -14.10 3.89
CA VAL A 87 -5.35 -13.60 4.93
C VAL A 87 -5.26 -12.09 5.08
N VAL A 88 -4.05 -11.51 5.04
CA VAL A 88 -3.85 -10.06 5.08
C VAL A 88 -4.51 -9.39 3.87
N HIS A 89 -4.34 -9.92 2.67
CA HIS A 89 -5.03 -9.43 1.48
C HIS A 89 -6.55 -9.54 1.60
N ALA A 90 -7.05 -10.69 2.05
CA ALA A 90 -8.47 -10.92 2.28
C ALA A 90 -9.07 -9.94 3.30
N LEU A 91 -8.35 -9.60 4.37
CA LEU A 91 -8.78 -8.59 5.35
C LEU A 91 -8.72 -7.17 4.80
N GLY A 92 -7.67 -6.84 4.03
CA GLY A 92 -7.48 -5.53 3.41
C GLY A 92 -8.55 -5.20 2.37
N GLN A 93 -8.90 -6.16 1.51
CA GLN A 93 -9.94 -6.02 0.49
C GLN A 93 -11.32 -5.62 1.05
N ARG A 94 -11.57 -5.87 2.33
CA ARG A 94 -12.83 -5.50 3.00
C ARG A 94 -12.90 -4.03 3.36
N GLN A 95 -11.76 -3.35 3.43
CA GLN A 95 -11.65 -1.93 3.79
C GLN A 95 -12.41 -1.59 5.08
N ASP A 96 -12.36 -2.49 6.06
CA ASP A 96 -13.06 -2.38 7.33
C ASP A 96 -12.08 -2.00 8.44
N ALA A 97 -12.24 -0.81 9.03
CA ALA A 97 -11.36 -0.31 10.09
C ALA A 97 -11.30 -1.21 11.35
N ARG A 98 -12.19 -2.20 11.49
CA ARG A 98 -12.13 -3.23 12.54
C ARG A 98 -10.96 -4.21 12.33
N THR A 99 -10.42 -4.34 11.11
CA THR A 99 -9.30 -5.24 10.80
C THR A 99 -7.93 -4.67 11.19
N ILE A 100 -7.82 -3.35 11.38
CA ILE A 100 -6.54 -2.66 11.58
C ILE A 100 -5.74 -3.27 12.74
N GLU A 101 -6.38 -3.55 13.88
CA GLU A 101 -5.71 -4.15 15.04
C GLU A 101 -5.26 -5.60 14.79
N ALA A 102 -5.93 -6.33 13.89
CA ALA A 102 -5.50 -7.66 13.48
C ALA A 102 -4.30 -7.57 12.53
N LEU A 103 -4.38 -6.72 11.51
CA LEU A 103 -3.29 -6.43 10.56
C LEU A 103 -2.03 -5.92 11.27
N ALA A 104 -2.17 -5.06 12.28
CA ALA A 104 -1.07 -4.53 13.07
C ALA A 104 -0.25 -5.63 13.78
N ARG A 105 -0.85 -6.77 14.14
CA ARG A 105 -0.14 -7.88 14.82
C ARG A 105 0.89 -8.56 13.93
N VAL A 106 0.67 -8.54 12.60
CA VAL A 106 1.56 -9.17 11.61
C VAL A 106 2.40 -8.14 10.85
N ALA A 107 2.32 -6.86 11.21
CA ALA A 107 3.14 -5.80 10.62
C ALA A 107 4.65 -5.93 10.93
N ALA A 108 5.03 -6.77 11.89
CA ALA A 108 6.42 -7.11 12.22
C ALA A 108 6.73 -8.59 11.95
N HIS A 109 5.95 -9.25 11.08
CA HIS A 109 6.16 -10.65 10.71
C HIS A 109 7.53 -10.86 10.05
N ASP A 110 8.17 -12.02 10.26
CA ASP A 110 9.53 -12.29 9.78
C ASP A 110 9.63 -12.23 8.24
N ALA A 111 8.61 -12.74 7.56
CA ALA A 111 8.53 -12.75 6.10
C ALA A 111 8.13 -11.37 5.54
N SER A 112 8.93 -10.82 4.62
CA SER A 112 8.69 -9.48 4.07
C SER A 112 7.46 -9.37 3.17
N ASN A 113 7.07 -10.45 2.49
CA ASN A 113 5.81 -10.52 1.73
C ASN A 113 4.58 -10.26 2.62
N VAL A 114 4.55 -10.78 3.85
CA VAL A 114 3.47 -10.51 4.81
C VAL A 114 3.47 -9.02 5.21
N ARG A 115 4.63 -8.45 5.52
CA ARG A 115 4.73 -7.02 5.90
C ARG A 115 4.36 -6.09 4.73
N TRP A 116 4.75 -6.46 3.52
CA TRP A 116 4.34 -5.78 2.29
C TRP A 116 2.83 -5.84 2.10
N ALA A 117 2.22 -7.01 2.30
CA ALA A 117 0.77 -7.17 2.23
C ALA A 117 0.05 -6.31 3.28
N VAL A 118 0.62 -6.13 4.47
CA VAL A 118 0.06 -5.22 5.50
C VAL A 118 0.07 -3.77 5.03
N ALA A 119 1.16 -3.31 4.38
CA ALA A 119 1.22 -1.97 3.82
C ALA A 119 0.12 -1.78 2.76
N THR A 120 -0.04 -2.75 1.85
CA THR A 120 -1.11 -2.74 0.83
C THR A 120 -2.50 -2.77 1.46
N ALA A 121 -2.73 -3.60 2.49
CA ALA A 121 -4.04 -3.73 3.13
C ALA A 121 -4.50 -2.49 3.90
N LEU A 122 -3.58 -1.59 4.26
CA LEU A 122 -3.85 -0.40 5.05
C LEU A 122 -3.84 0.90 4.23
N GLU A 123 -3.51 0.85 2.93
CA GLU A 123 -3.31 2.06 2.11
C GLU A 123 -4.54 2.98 2.05
N ASP A 124 -5.73 2.39 1.93
CA ASP A 124 -7.01 3.11 1.91
C ASP A 124 -7.55 3.45 3.31
N LEU A 125 -6.90 2.97 4.38
CA LEU A 125 -7.32 3.16 5.78
C LEU A 125 -6.46 4.17 6.54
N ILE A 126 -5.50 4.82 5.87
CA ILE A 126 -4.51 5.73 6.47
C ILE A 126 -5.11 6.89 7.29
N ALA A 127 -6.35 7.30 7.03
CA ALA A 127 -7.04 8.31 7.83
C ALA A 127 -7.35 7.86 9.27
N ASP A 128 -7.32 6.55 9.55
CA ASP A 128 -7.34 6.01 10.91
C ASP A 128 -5.92 6.05 11.50
N GLU A 129 -5.76 6.73 12.65
CA GLU A 129 -4.46 6.89 13.31
C GLU A 129 -3.76 5.55 13.63
N ARG A 130 -4.52 4.45 13.78
CA ARG A 130 -3.93 3.12 13.96
C ARG A 130 -3.26 2.63 12.68
N ALA A 131 -3.90 2.81 11.52
CA ALA A 131 -3.34 2.46 10.22
C ALA A 131 -2.16 3.38 9.88
N GLU A 132 -2.30 4.70 10.12
CA GLU A 132 -1.19 5.67 9.98
C GLU A 132 0.05 5.16 10.74
N ARG A 133 -0.10 4.82 12.03
CA ARG A 133 1.04 4.35 12.84
C ARG A 133 1.72 3.11 12.28
N VAL A 134 0.96 2.15 11.74
CA VAL A 134 1.52 0.94 11.13
C VAL A 134 2.26 1.27 9.84
N LEU A 135 1.66 2.06 8.94
CA LEU A 135 2.30 2.46 7.68
C LEU A 135 3.59 3.25 7.94
N LEU A 136 3.58 4.20 8.88
CA LEU A 136 4.77 4.98 9.24
C LEU A 136 5.90 4.12 9.84
N MET A 137 5.56 3.01 10.49
CA MET A 137 6.54 2.01 10.92
C MET A 137 7.12 1.24 9.73
N LEU A 138 6.27 0.77 8.81
CA LEU A 138 6.68 0.02 7.61
C LEU A 138 7.50 0.87 6.63
N MET A 139 7.34 2.19 6.62
CA MET A 139 8.25 3.09 5.91
C MET A 139 9.71 2.97 6.40
N ARG A 140 9.98 2.40 7.58
CA ARG A 140 11.34 2.16 8.13
C ARG A 140 11.77 0.70 8.05
N ASP A 141 11.06 -0.14 7.30
CA ASP A 141 11.34 -1.57 7.20
C ASP A 141 12.77 -1.85 6.67
N GLY A 142 13.35 -2.98 7.04
CA GLY A 142 14.65 -3.40 6.52
C GLY A 142 14.59 -3.82 5.04
N ASP A 143 13.43 -4.31 4.60
CA ASP A 143 13.17 -4.71 3.22
C ASP A 143 12.74 -3.51 2.37
N THR A 144 13.43 -3.29 1.24
CA THR A 144 13.17 -2.15 0.37
C THR A 144 11.78 -2.19 -0.25
N SER A 145 11.26 -3.35 -0.64
CA SER A 145 9.93 -3.46 -1.24
C SER A 145 8.84 -3.10 -0.23
N VAL A 146 9.03 -3.44 1.05
CA VAL A 146 8.11 -3.02 2.12
C VAL A 146 8.17 -1.51 2.36
N ARG A 147 9.37 -0.92 2.43
CA ARG A 147 9.53 0.53 2.58
C ARG A 147 8.89 1.31 1.44
N ASP A 148 9.11 0.86 0.21
CA ASP A 148 8.55 1.42 -1.02
C ASP A 148 7.03 1.36 -0.98
N ARG A 149 6.43 0.17 -0.81
CA ARG A 149 4.97 0.02 -0.72
C ARG A 149 4.33 0.91 0.37
N ALA A 150 4.96 1.01 1.54
CA ALA A 150 4.47 1.87 2.61
C ALA A 150 4.62 3.37 2.31
N THR A 151 5.71 3.76 1.65
CA THR A 151 5.95 5.15 1.23
C THR A 151 5.02 5.54 0.10
N PHE A 152 4.76 4.65 -0.86
CA PHE A 152 3.77 4.79 -1.90
C PHE A 152 2.37 5.01 -1.34
N ALA A 153 1.94 4.14 -0.42
CA ALA A 153 0.64 4.24 0.23
C ALA A 153 0.44 5.60 0.93
N VAL A 154 1.46 6.05 1.68
CA VAL A 154 1.40 7.30 2.44
C VAL A 154 1.57 8.53 1.54
N GLY A 155 2.52 8.51 0.62
CA GLY A 155 2.95 9.65 -0.18
C GLY A 155 2.12 9.86 -1.45
N SER A 156 1.83 8.76 -2.16
CA SER A 156 1.32 8.79 -3.53
C SER A 156 -0.16 8.38 -3.64
N LEU A 157 -0.69 7.57 -2.73
CA LEU A 157 -2.10 7.14 -2.75
C LEU A 157 -3.03 7.98 -1.87
N SER A 158 -2.47 8.73 -0.92
CA SER A 158 -3.26 9.45 0.08
C SER A 158 -2.94 10.94 0.11
N ASP A 159 -3.99 11.75 0.22
CA ASP A 159 -3.92 13.18 0.55
C ASP A 159 -3.96 13.42 2.08
N HIS A 160 -3.99 12.37 2.90
CA HIS A 160 -4.00 12.52 4.36
C HIS A 160 -2.72 13.23 4.81
N ASP A 161 -2.89 14.34 5.53
CA ASP A 161 -1.79 15.25 5.82
C ASP A 161 -1.70 15.54 7.32
N THR A 162 -0.74 14.90 7.97
CA THR A 162 -0.40 15.11 9.37
C THR A 162 1.08 15.49 9.51
N PRO A 163 1.47 16.21 10.58
CA PRO A 163 2.87 16.48 10.86
C PRO A 163 3.73 15.21 10.93
N ARG A 164 3.15 14.08 11.36
CA ARG A 164 3.85 12.78 11.43
C ARG A 164 4.13 12.22 10.04
N ILE A 165 3.14 12.26 9.15
CA ILE A 165 3.31 11.86 7.73
C ILE A 165 4.39 12.71 7.08
N ARG A 166 4.30 14.04 7.18
CA ARG A 166 5.31 14.92 6.59
C ARG A 166 6.70 14.67 7.18
N ALA A 167 6.82 14.38 8.47
CA ALA A 167 8.09 14.04 9.10
C ALA A 167 8.67 12.71 8.57
N ALA A 168 7.83 11.68 8.42
CA ALA A 168 8.27 10.38 7.90
C ALA A 168 8.67 10.44 6.43
N LEU A 169 7.91 11.15 5.59
CA LEU A 169 8.29 11.38 4.19
C LEU A 169 9.61 12.16 4.10
N ALA A 170 9.82 13.18 4.95
CA ALA A 170 11.09 13.92 4.97
C ALA A 170 12.29 13.03 5.36
N GLU A 171 12.09 12.03 6.22
CA GLU A 171 13.11 11.03 6.54
C GLU A 171 13.45 10.15 5.32
N ARG A 172 12.45 9.79 4.50
CA ARG A 172 12.60 8.96 3.30
C ARG A 172 13.21 9.68 2.10
N LEU A 173 13.31 11.01 2.08
CA LEU A 173 14.10 11.75 1.07
C LEU A 173 15.58 11.34 1.01
N HIS A 174 16.07 10.67 2.05
CA HIS A 174 17.44 10.17 2.16
C HIS A 174 17.52 8.64 2.12
N ASP A 175 16.47 7.96 1.64
CA ASP A 175 16.52 6.52 1.45
C ASP A 175 17.59 6.13 0.42
N ALA A 176 18.19 4.97 0.61
CA ALA A 176 19.18 4.45 -0.32
C ALA A 176 18.53 3.98 -1.63
N ASP A 177 17.26 3.58 -1.55
CA ASP A 177 16.46 3.27 -2.72
C ASP A 177 15.83 4.53 -3.31
N ARG A 178 16.00 4.71 -4.61
CA ARG A 178 15.56 5.92 -5.31
C ARG A 178 14.05 5.97 -5.52
N CYS A 179 13.38 4.83 -5.66
CA CYS A 179 11.92 4.79 -5.80
C CYS A 179 11.29 5.32 -4.50
N VAL A 180 11.74 4.80 -3.36
CA VAL A 180 11.31 5.26 -2.03
C VAL A 180 11.55 6.77 -1.86
N ALA A 181 12.73 7.27 -2.22
CA ALA A 181 13.04 8.69 -2.09
C ALA A 181 12.21 9.58 -3.03
N ASN A 182 11.90 9.11 -4.24
CA ASN A 182 11.05 9.82 -5.20
C ASN A 182 9.59 9.88 -4.74
N GLU A 183 9.04 8.77 -4.23
CA GLU A 183 7.70 8.74 -3.64
C GLU A 183 7.58 9.67 -2.44
N ALA A 184 8.61 9.70 -1.60
CA ALA A 184 8.69 10.62 -0.48
C ALA A 184 8.69 12.10 -0.92
N ALA A 185 9.45 12.41 -1.98
CA ALA A 185 9.49 13.74 -2.56
C ALA A 185 8.15 14.15 -3.16
N LEU A 186 7.48 13.25 -3.89
CA LEU A 186 6.15 13.46 -4.43
C LEU A 186 5.13 13.72 -3.30
N GLY A 187 5.13 12.87 -2.27
CA GLY A 187 4.22 12.99 -1.14
C GLY A 187 4.38 14.32 -0.37
N LEU A 188 5.60 14.81 -0.22
CA LEU A 188 5.86 16.13 0.36
C LEU A 188 5.47 17.28 -0.57
N ALA A 189 5.72 17.16 -1.88
CA ALA A 189 5.37 18.17 -2.87
C ALA A 189 3.84 18.38 -2.95
N ARG A 190 3.07 17.28 -2.96
CA ARG A 190 1.59 17.32 -2.89
C ARG A 190 1.09 18.01 -1.62
N ARG A 191 1.79 17.84 -0.50
CA ARG A 191 1.50 18.49 0.79
C ARG A 191 2.11 19.89 0.92
N ARG A 192 2.67 20.43 -0.16
CA ARG A 192 3.30 21.77 -0.20
C ARG A 192 4.39 21.93 0.87
N ASP A 193 5.10 20.85 1.18
CA ASP A 193 6.19 20.87 2.15
C ASP A 193 7.52 21.20 1.46
N ALA A 194 8.05 22.38 1.79
CA ALA A 194 9.26 22.93 1.18
C ALA A 194 10.51 22.04 1.36
N ARG A 195 10.48 21.06 2.28
CA ARG A 195 11.58 20.09 2.45
C ARG A 195 11.82 19.22 1.21
N ALA A 196 10.84 19.08 0.31
CA ALA A 196 11.04 18.38 -0.96
C ALA A 196 11.91 19.16 -1.97
N ILE A 197 11.95 20.49 -1.87
CA ILE A 197 12.57 21.37 -2.86
C ILE A 197 14.04 21.01 -3.12
N PRO A 198 14.92 20.84 -2.11
CA PRO A 198 16.33 20.57 -2.37
C PRO A 198 16.56 19.23 -3.06
N TYR A 199 15.76 18.21 -2.73
CA TYR A 199 15.83 16.90 -3.35
C TYR A 199 15.41 16.98 -4.83
N ILE A 200 14.23 17.54 -5.11
CA ILE A 200 13.70 17.68 -6.48
C ILE A 200 14.63 18.53 -7.34
N ALA A 201 15.17 19.64 -6.80
CA ALA A 201 16.15 20.46 -7.52
C ALA A 201 17.40 19.67 -7.91
N THR A 202 17.90 18.81 -7.02
CA THR A 202 19.06 17.94 -7.32
C THR A 202 18.72 16.92 -8.40
N ALA A 203 17.54 16.30 -8.33
CA ALA A 203 17.08 15.32 -9.30
C ALA A 203 16.94 15.92 -10.73
N VAL A 204 16.47 17.17 -10.82
CA VAL A 204 16.41 17.93 -12.08
C VAL A 204 17.79 18.14 -12.70
N GLU A 205 18.83 18.41 -11.89
CA GLU A 205 20.20 18.61 -12.38
C GLU A 205 20.82 17.34 -12.93
N SER A 206 20.55 16.21 -12.28
CA SER A 206 21.05 14.92 -12.71
C SER A 206 20.36 14.38 -13.98
N ALA A 207 19.25 15.02 -14.42
CA ALA A 207 18.38 14.54 -15.50
C ALA A 207 17.90 13.09 -15.27
N ASP A 208 17.67 12.76 -14.00
CA ASP A 208 17.71 11.37 -13.53
C ASP A 208 16.43 11.07 -12.75
N GLY A 209 15.53 10.31 -13.38
CA GLY A 209 14.47 9.58 -12.68
C GLY A 209 13.02 10.04 -12.89
N GLU A 210 12.13 9.15 -12.47
CA GLU A 210 10.68 9.28 -12.42
C GLU A 210 10.24 10.26 -11.30
N ILE A 211 10.52 11.55 -11.48
CA ILE A 211 10.16 12.61 -10.51
C ILE A 211 9.33 13.74 -11.14
N ASP A 212 8.86 13.56 -12.38
CA ASP A 212 8.11 14.57 -13.13
C ASP A 212 6.84 15.00 -12.40
N GLU A 213 6.11 14.08 -11.78
CA GLU A 213 4.93 14.42 -10.97
C GLU A 213 5.29 15.35 -9.79
N ALA A 214 6.40 15.08 -9.10
CA ALA A 214 6.81 15.93 -7.97
C ALA A 214 7.31 17.30 -8.45
N ILE A 215 7.96 17.35 -9.62
CA ILE A 215 8.31 18.61 -10.28
C ILE A 215 7.04 19.39 -10.63
N ASP A 216 6.03 18.74 -11.18
CA ASP A 216 4.77 19.37 -11.55
C ASP A 216 4.05 19.96 -10.32
N GLU A 217 4.02 19.22 -9.21
CA GLU A 217 3.47 19.69 -7.95
C GLU A 217 4.24 20.89 -7.39
N ILE A 218 5.57 20.86 -7.40
CA ILE A 218 6.37 21.93 -6.78
C ILE A 218 6.54 23.16 -7.68
N THR A 219 6.18 23.04 -8.96
CA THR A 219 6.16 24.16 -9.93
C THR A 219 4.77 24.74 -10.12
N SER A 220 3.79 24.40 -9.26
CA SER A 220 2.52 25.10 -9.22
C SER A 220 2.72 26.59 -8.88
N PRO A 221 1.92 27.54 -9.43
CA PRO A 221 2.13 28.98 -9.25
C PRO A 221 2.21 29.45 -7.78
N ASP A 222 1.51 28.77 -6.88
CA ASP A 222 1.48 29.03 -5.43
C ASP A 222 2.79 28.66 -4.72
N MET A 223 3.64 27.83 -5.31
CA MET A 223 4.93 27.41 -4.74
C MET A 223 6.09 28.39 -5.02
N LEU A 224 5.89 29.42 -5.85
CA LEU A 224 6.93 30.40 -6.18
C LEU A 224 7.58 31.04 -4.94
N PRO A 225 6.85 31.47 -3.89
CA PRO A 225 7.47 32.04 -2.70
C PRO A 225 8.41 31.06 -1.99
N GLU A 226 8.03 29.77 -1.91
CA GLU A 226 8.85 28.74 -1.27
C GLU A 226 10.10 28.40 -2.09
N LEU A 227 9.98 28.36 -3.43
CA LEU A 227 11.13 28.18 -4.32
C LEU A 227 12.13 29.35 -4.21
N LEU A 228 11.64 30.59 -4.08
CA LEU A 228 12.49 31.76 -3.89
C LEU A 228 13.20 31.71 -2.53
N LYS A 229 12.49 31.38 -1.45
CA LYS A 229 13.10 31.18 -0.12
C LYS A 229 14.15 30.07 -0.13
N ALA A 230 13.89 28.98 -0.84
CA ALA A 230 14.83 27.88 -1.00
C ALA A 230 16.08 28.33 -1.75
N ARG A 231 15.95 29.11 -2.83
CA ARG A 231 17.11 29.70 -3.52
C ARG A 231 17.93 30.62 -2.61
N ASP A 232 17.28 31.41 -1.77
CA ASP A 232 17.97 32.28 -0.82
C ASP A 232 18.73 31.47 0.26
N SER A 233 18.21 30.30 0.63
CA SER A 233 18.79 29.41 1.65
C SER A 233 19.89 28.49 1.12
N PHE A 234 19.73 27.97 -0.10
CA PHE A 234 20.59 26.92 -0.68
C PHE A 234 21.46 27.39 -1.84
N GLY A 235 21.35 28.68 -2.23
CA GLY A 235 22.10 29.29 -3.32
C GLY A 235 21.48 29.08 -4.70
N ASN A 236 22.09 29.70 -5.71
CA ASN A 236 21.59 29.69 -7.09
C ASN A 236 22.00 28.40 -7.85
N ARG A 237 21.45 27.27 -7.43
CA ARG A 237 21.62 25.97 -8.11
C ARG A 237 20.85 25.92 -9.43
N GLN A 238 21.37 25.21 -10.43
CA GLN A 238 20.76 25.13 -11.76
C GLN A 238 19.35 24.52 -11.67
N GLY A 239 19.17 23.46 -10.89
CA GLY A 239 17.88 22.81 -10.68
C GLY A 239 16.83 23.73 -10.08
N LEU A 240 17.21 24.53 -9.07
CA LEU A 240 16.31 25.54 -8.50
C LEU A 240 15.93 26.62 -9.52
N GLY A 241 16.89 27.05 -10.35
CA GLY A 241 16.64 27.97 -11.45
C GLY A 241 15.60 27.43 -12.44
N THR A 242 15.73 26.15 -12.81
CA THR A 242 14.78 25.45 -13.69
C THR A 242 13.38 25.39 -13.07
N LEU A 243 13.26 25.00 -11.80
CA LEU A 243 11.97 24.94 -11.10
C LEU A 243 11.29 26.32 -11.03
N ILE A 244 12.04 27.38 -10.70
CA ILE A 244 11.52 28.75 -10.66
C ILE A 244 11.05 29.23 -12.04
N SER A 245 11.79 28.89 -13.12
CA SER A 245 11.37 29.22 -14.49
C SER A 245 10.05 28.54 -14.83
N ARG A 246 9.95 27.21 -14.62
CA ARG A 246 8.73 26.43 -14.86
C ARG A 246 7.54 26.99 -14.10
N CYS A 247 7.73 27.37 -12.83
CA CYS A 247 6.68 27.97 -12.01
C CYS A 247 6.17 29.31 -12.56
N ARG A 248 7.07 30.16 -13.09
CA ARG A 248 6.70 31.45 -13.72
C ARG A 248 6.01 31.29 -15.06
N GLU A 249 6.38 30.27 -15.84
CA GLU A 249 5.75 29.97 -17.13
C GLU A 249 4.29 29.50 -17.00
N ARG A 250 3.89 29.07 -15.80
CA ARG A 250 2.52 28.61 -15.47
C ARG A 250 1.61 29.70 -14.89
N GLN A 251 2.09 30.95 -14.73
CA GLN A 251 1.31 32.11 -14.26
C GLN A 251 0.56 32.80 -15.39
#